data_AF-A0A7W1J4T2-F1
#
_entry.id   AF-A0A7W1J4T2-F1
#
_cell.length_a   1.000
_cell.length_b   1.000
_cell.length_c   1.000
_cell.angle_alpha   90.00
_cell.angle_beta   90.00
_cell.angle_gamma   90.00
#
_symmetry.space_group_name_H-M   'P 1'
#
loop_
_entity.id
_entity.type
_entity.pdbx_description
1 polymer ?
#
loop_
_entity_poly.entity_id
_entity_poly.type
_entity_poly.pdbx_seq_one_letter_code
_entity_poly.pdbx_strand_id
1 'polypeptide(L)' 'MSNSGGIGRRTHAPSLDSEAGLRAAYDALGSELYRMTYRALNDDGLAEEAVQETFLRAWRAADRYDPKRSSLRTW' A
#
# COMPACT_ATOMS: atom_id res chain seq x y z
N MET A 1 2.84 -21.99 -38.08
CA MET A 1 2.22 -20.67 -37.80
C MET A 1 1.97 -20.61 -36.30
N SER A 2 2.80 -19.85 -35.59
CA SER A 2 2.74 -19.64 -34.15
C SER A 2 1.55 -18.77 -33.78
N ASN A 3 0.91 -19.06 -32.64
CA ASN A 3 0.46 -17.95 -31.80
C ASN A 3 0.48 -18.38 -30.33
N SER A 4 1.64 -18.19 -29.71
CA SER A 4 1.81 -18.15 -28.27
C SER A 4 1.05 -16.93 -27.74
N GLY A 5 -0.14 -17.15 -27.19
CA GLY A 5 -0.86 -16.14 -26.43
C GLY A 5 -0.15 -15.90 -25.11
N GLY A 6 0.78 -14.95 -25.11
CA GLY A 6 1.50 -14.53 -23.90
C GLY A 6 0.52 -14.07 -22.83
N ILE A 7 0.50 -14.80 -21.71
CA ILE A 7 -0.15 -14.40 -20.47
C ILE A 7 0.66 -13.22 -19.91
N GLY A 8 0.38 -12.03 -20.42
CA GLY A 8 0.86 -10.79 -19.84
C GLY A 8 0.16 -10.60 -18.51
N ARG A 9 0.79 -11.04 -17.41
CA ARG A 9 0.44 -10.57 -16.07
C ARG A 9 0.65 -9.06 -16.07
N ARG A 10 -0.39 -8.30 -16.40
CA ARG A 10 -0.45 -6.87 -16.07
C ARG A 10 -0.42 -6.82 -14.55
N THR A 11 0.77 -6.66 -13.97
CA THR A 11 0.90 -6.21 -12.59
C THR A 11 0.25 -4.84 -12.53
N HIS A 12 -1.03 -4.81 -12.23
CA HIS A 12 -1.68 -3.57 -11.81
C HIS A 12 -0.94 -3.17 -10.53
N ALA A 13 -0.41 -1.95 -10.48
CA ALA A 13 0.03 -1.39 -9.21
C ALA A 13 -1.12 -1.56 -8.19
N PRO A 14 -0.83 -1.92 -6.93
CA PRO A 14 -1.87 -2.22 -5.96
C PRO A 14 -2.87 -1.06 -5.94
N SER A 15 -4.13 -1.35 -6.27
CA SER A 15 -5.19 -0.36 -6.24
C SER A 15 -5.67 -0.24 -4.80
N LEU A 16 -5.60 0.96 -4.23
CA LEU A 16 -5.97 1.19 -2.82
C LEU A 16 -7.48 1.17 -2.57
N ASP A 17 -8.27 1.10 -3.64
CA ASP A 17 -9.75 1.08 -3.65
C ASP A 17 -10.34 -0.32 -3.45
N SER A 18 -9.49 -1.35 -3.41
CA SER A 18 -9.89 -2.74 -3.27
C SER A 18 -9.21 -3.39 -2.09
N GLU A 19 -9.94 -4.25 -1.36
CA GLU A 19 -9.40 -4.92 -0.17
C GLU A 19 -8.09 -5.67 -0.47
N ALA A 20 -8.04 -6.34 -1.64
CA ALA A 20 -6.85 -7.05 -2.09
C ALA A 20 -5.65 -6.12 -2.33
N GLY A 21 -5.87 -4.93 -2.91
CA GLY A 21 -4.79 -3.99 -3.15
C GLY A 21 -4.36 -3.24 -1.88
N LEU A 22 -5.29 -2.93 -0.97
CA LEU A 22 -4.96 -2.42 0.37
C LEU A 22 -4.15 -3.45 1.16
N ARG A 23 -4.53 -4.74 1.09
CA ARG A 23 -3.77 -5.82 1.74
C ARG A 23 -2.37 -5.94 1.16
N ALA A 24 -2.22 -5.90 -0.17
CA ALA A 24 -0.91 -5.93 -0.81
C ALA A 24 -0.04 -4.72 -0.41
N ALA A 25 -0.65 -3.53 -0.24
CA ALA A 25 0.03 -2.35 0.26
C ALA A 25 0.48 -2.51 1.72
N TYR A 26 -0.37 -3.08 2.58
CA TYR A 26 -0.05 -3.37 3.97
C TYR A 26 1.09 -4.39 4.08
N ASP A 27 1.03 -5.48 3.32
CA ASP A 27 2.09 -6.51 3.31
C ASP A 27 3.45 -5.91 2.85
N ALA A 28 3.42 -4.94 1.94
CA ALA A 28 4.62 -4.29 1.42
C ALA A 28 5.22 -3.22 2.35
N LEU A 29 4.38 -2.41 3.02
CA LEU A 29 4.81 -1.20 3.74
C LEU A 29 4.57 -1.24 5.25
N GLY A 30 3.66 -2.08 5.73
CA GLY A 30 3.20 -2.08 7.13
C GLY A 30 4.32 -2.28 8.13
N SER A 31 5.22 -3.24 7.89
CA SER A 31 6.35 -3.51 8.80
C SER A 31 7.37 -2.36 8.84
N GLU A 32 7.55 -1.64 7.72
CA GLU A 32 8.45 -0.49 7.66
C GLU A 32 7.84 0.70 8.38
N LEU A 33 6.57 1.01 8.10
CA LEU A 33 5.83 2.08 8.74
C LEU A 33 5.77 1.87 10.26
N TYR A 34 5.47 0.66 10.71
CA TYR A 34 5.45 0.33 12.14
C TYR A 34 6.81 0.59 12.80
N ARG A 35 7.93 0.17 12.19
CA ARG A 35 9.26 0.46 12.75
C ARG A 35 9.55 1.96 12.84
N MET A 36 9.06 2.75 11.87
CA MET A 36 9.22 4.20 11.87
C MET A 36 8.36 4.86 12.96
N THR A 37 7.08 4.49 13.06
CA THR A 37 6.16 5.04 14.06
C THR A 37 6.56 4.63 15.47
N TYR A 38 6.95 3.37 15.68
CA TYR A 38 7.49 2.90 16.95
C TYR A 38 8.73 3.68 17.38
N ARG A 39 9.67 3.95 16.46
CA ARG A 39 10.85 4.77 16.75
C ARG A 39 10.52 6.22 17.11
N ALA A 40 9.42 6.76 16.58
CA ALA A 40 8.99 8.13 16.84
C ALA A 40 8.19 8.25 18.14
N LEU A 41 7.35 7.26 18.45
CA LEU A 41 6.38 7.29 19.55
C LEU A 41 6.88 6.57 20.80
N ASN A 42 7.77 5.59 20.64
CA ASN A 42 8.26 4.70 21.69
C ASN A 42 7.12 4.01 22.48
N ASP A 43 6.02 3.73 21.80
CA ASP A 43 4.83 3.08 22.32
C ASP A 43 4.27 2.16 21.24
N ASP A 44 4.00 0.91 21.63
CA ASP A 44 3.54 -0.14 20.72
C ASP A 44 2.12 0.13 20.20
N GLY A 45 1.19 0.46 21.11
CA GLY A 45 -0.21 0.70 20.77
C GLY A 45 -0.37 1.94 19.88
N LEU A 46 0.33 3.03 20.21
CA LEU A 46 0.31 4.23 19.37
C LEU A 46 0.97 4.00 18.00
N ALA A 47 2.01 3.14 17.93
CA ALA A 47 2.64 2.79 16.68
C ALA A 47 1.70 1.98 15.77
N GLU A 48 0.98 1.01 16.33
CA GLU A 48 -0.04 0.24 15.59
C GLU A 48 -1.20 1.13 15.12
N GLU A 49 -1.72 1.98 16.00
CA GLU A 49 -2.81 2.91 15.66
C GLU A 49 -2.40 3.86 14.54
N ALA A 50 -1.19 4.42 14.61
CA ALA A 50 -0.67 5.30 13.56
C ALA A 50 -0.58 4.59 12.20
N VAL A 51 -0.14 3.32 12.18
CA VAL A 51 -0.08 2.52 10.94
C VAL A 51 -1.49 2.26 10.40
N GLN A 52 -2.41 1.83 11.25
CA GLN A 52 -3.80 1.55 10.87
C GLN A 52 -4.49 2.81 10.31
N GLU A 53 -4.39 3.94 11.00
CA GLU A 53 -4.93 5.22 10.56
C GLU A 53 -4.30 5.68 9.23
N THR A 54 -3.01 5.41 9.01
CA THR A 54 -2.35 5.71 7.73
C THR A 54 -2.99 4.93 6.57
N PHE A 55 -3.20 3.62 6.73
CA PHE A 55 -3.86 2.82 5.70
C PHE A 55 -5.35 3.16 5.54
N LEU A 56 -6.04 3.53 6.62
CA LEU A 56 -7.43 3.99 6.56
C LEU A 56 -7.56 5.29 5.76
N ARG A 57 -6.62 6.23 5.95
CA ARG A 57 -6.56 7.46 5.14
C ARG A 57 -6.22 7.17 3.69
N ALA A 58 -5.28 6.26 3.44
CA ALA A 58 -4.92 5.84 2.09
C ALA A 58 -6.13 5.23 1.36
N TRP A 59 -6.90 4.36 2.02
CA TRP A 59 -8.15 3.80 1.51
C TRP A 59 -9.18 4.89 1.16
N ARG A 60 -9.44 5.81 2.11
CA ARG A 60 -10.40 6.92 1.90
C ARG A 60 -9.98 7.88 0.79
N ALA A 61 -8.69 7.95 0.49
CA ALA A 61 -8.13 8.81 -0.55
C ALA A 61 -7.78 8.04 -1.85
N ALA A 62 -8.13 6.75 -1.94
CA ALA A 62 -7.70 5.85 -3.01
C ALA A 62 -8.00 6.39 -4.42
N ASP A 63 -9.16 7.03 -4.61
CA ASP A 63 -9.58 7.62 -5.89
C ASP A 63 -8.63 8.71 -6.42
N ARG A 64 -7.79 9.28 -5.55
CA ARG A 64 -6.81 10.33 -5.89
C ARG A 64 -5.39 9.80 -6.05
N TYR A 65 -5.15 8.53 -5.72
CA TYR A 65 -3.85 7.91 -5.89
C TYR A 65 -3.63 7.54 -7.35
N ASP A 66 -2.54 8.04 -7.93
CA ASP A 66 -2.08 7.61 -9.25
C ASP A 66 -0.65 7.06 -9.15
N PRO A 67 -0.45 5.74 -9.30
CA PRO A 67 0.86 5.10 -9.21
C PRO A 67 1.83 5.55 -10.32
N LYS A 68 1.34 6.17 -11.40
CA LYS A 68 2.19 6.77 -12.45
C LYS A 68 2.77 8.12 -12.03
N ARG A 69 2.16 8.78 -11.05
CA ARG A 69 2.57 10.12 -10.58
C ARG A 69 3.43 10.05 -9.33
N SER A 70 3.24 9.05 -8.47
CA SER A 70 4.03 8.86 -7.24
C SER A 70 3.99 7.39 -6.80
N SER A 71 5.07 6.95 -6.14
CA SER A 71 5.04 5.68 -5.42
C SER A 71 4.13 5.76 -4.19
N LEU A 72 3.56 4.63 -3.78
CA LEU A 72 2.72 4.59 -2.58
C LEU A 72 3.47 5.00 -1.29
N ARG A 73 4.78 4.77 -1.24
CA ARG A 73 5.62 5.14 -0.10
C ARG A 73 5.76 6.66 0.06
N THR A 74 5.63 7.40 -1.03
CA THR A 74 5.91 8.85 -1.10
C THR A 74 4.66 9.72 -1.26
N TRP A 75 3.50 9.11 -1.53
CA TRP A 75 2.21 9.78 -1.68
C TRP A 75 1.45 9.80 -0.36
#